data_AF-A0A3M2ADT6-F1
#
_entry.id   AF-A0A3M2ADT6-F1
#
_cell.length_a   1.000
_cell.length_b   1.000
_cell.length_c   1.000
_cell.angle_alpha   90.00
_cell.angle_beta   90.00
_cell.angle_gamma   90.00
#
_symmetry.space_group_name_H-M   'P 1'
#
loop_
_entity.id
_entity.type
_entity.pdbx_description
1 polymer ?
#
loop_
_entity_poly.entity_id
_entity_poly.type
_entity_poly.pdbx_seq_one_letter_code
_entity_poly.pdbx_strand_id
1 'polypeptide(L)'
;MVLLLLGGLLGACACPPEARLLAERPDFRTPEAAARSFLAAVACDDPKAEYRCLAEDLKRETGATLDAWMLGRVEARREIGEFLLGRALRLEHLASTPGEEGVRTVWGLGGRPRLGLLMVPQHYFDLYDAEGPLAGRLLDRPPAAWLKAEDGTLRLEIPGALPRRFPGFAGATRFELGTEWKVRRIEALDSRG
;
A
#
# COMPACT_ATOMS: atom_id res chain seq x y z
N MET A 1 -26.15 -48.02 1.15
CA MET A 1 -26.04 -47.04 2.26
C MET A 1 -24.84 -46.14 1.94
N VAL A 2 -25.07 -45.13 1.10
CA VAL A 2 -24.04 -44.25 0.50
C VAL A 2 -24.39 -42.84 0.94
N LEU A 3 -23.83 -42.40 2.07
CA LEU A 3 -24.11 -41.08 2.64
C LEU A 3 -22.99 -40.68 3.62
N LEU A 4 -21.75 -40.60 3.12
CA LEU A 4 -20.59 -40.17 3.93
C LEU A 4 -19.46 -39.62 3.03
N LEU A 5 -19.80 -38.81 2.01
CA LEU A 5 -18.83 -38.23 1.06
C LEU A 5 -19.11 -36.75 0.72
N LEU A 6 -19.83 -36.01 1.58
CA LEU A 6 -20.22 -34.61 1.34
C LEU A 6 -19.78 -33.62 2.43
N GLY A 7 -18.88 -34.02 3.33
CA GLY A 7 -18.39 -33.18 4.45
C GLY A 7 -17.11 -32.38 4.17
N GLY A 8 -16.48 -32.55 3.00
CA GLY A 8 -15.14 -31.98 2.71
C GLY A 8 -15.11 -30.76 1.80
N LEU A 9 -16.26 -30.27 1.30
CA LEU A 9 -16.32 -29.23 0.26
C LEU A 9 -16.59 -27.81 0.77
N LEU A 10 -16.62 -27.61 2.09
CA LEU A 10 -16.59 -26.28 2.72
C LEU A 10 -15.16 -25.90 3.16
N GLY A 11 -14.14 -26.36 2.43
CA GLY A 11 -12.80 -25.79 2.46
C GLY A 11 -12.84 -24.40 1.84
N ALA A 12 -13.55 -23.49 2.50
CA ALA A 12 -13.68 -22.10 2.13
C ALA A 12 -12.28 -21.51 1.95
N CYS A 13 -12.17 -20.66 0.93
CA CYS A 13 -11.09 -19.74 0.65
C CYS A 13 -10.84 -18.79 1.86
N ALA A 14 -10.44 -19.33 3.00
CA ALA A 14 -10.25 -18.58 4.22
C ALA A 14 -8.87 -17.94 4.14
N CYS A 15 -8.85 -16.61 4.00
CA CYS A 15 -7.62 -15.86 4.14
C CYS A 15 -6.99 -16.17 5.52
N PRO A 16 -5.69 -16.52 5.58
CA PRO A 16 -5.02 -16.75 6.86
C PRO A 16 -5.20 -15.55 7.81
N PRO A 17 -5.41 -15.77 9.12
CA PRO A 17 -5.70 -14.67 10.06
C PRO A 17 -4.64 -13.56 10.07
N GLU A 18 -3.37 -13.92 9.96
CA GLU A 18 -2.24 -12.98 9.86
C GLU A 18 -2.31 -12.08 8.62
N ALA A 19 -2.73 -12.65 7.49
CA ALA A 19 -2.91 -11.91 6.25
C ALA A 19 -4.12 -10.99 6.30
N ARG A 20 -5.21 -11.48 6.92
CA ARG A 20 -6.40 -10.67 7.14
C ARG A 20 -6.09 -9.46 8.01
N LEU A 21 -5.34 -9.64 9.10
CA LEU A 21 -4.93 -8.54 9.96
C LEU A 21 -4.12 -7.49 9.19
N LEU A 22 -3.16 -7.92 8.35
CA LEU A 22 -2.36 -7.01 7.53
C LEU A 22 -3.18 -6.32 6.42
N ALA A 23 -4.17 -7.00 5.85
CA ALA A 23 -5.08 -6.39 4.86
C ALA A 23 -5.99 -5.32 5.52
N GLU A 24 -6.51 -5.60 6.72
CA GLU A 24 -7.36 -4.68 7.48
C GLU A 24 -6.56 -3.50 8.05
N ARG A 25 -5.32 -3.76 8.49
CA ARG A 25 -4.40 -2.80 9.13
C ARG A 25 -3.03 -2.85 8.44
N PRO A 26 -2.92 -2.27 7.24
CA PRO A 26 -1.68 -2.28 6.48
C PRO A 26 -0.59 -1.47 7.19
N ASP A 27 0.65 -1.90 7.03
CA ASP A 27 1.83 -1.22 7.52
C ASP A 27 2.58 -0.56 6.36
N PHE A 28 2.52 0.76 6.29
CA PHE A 28 3.17 1.53 5.23
C PHE A 28 4.50 2.20 5.65
N ARG A 29 5.06 1.80 6.79
CA ARG A 29 6.26 2.48 7.35
C ARG A 29 7.53 2.22 6.58
N THR A 30 7.66 1.04 5.96
CA THR A 30 8.84 0.65 5.17
C THR A 30 8.42 0.06 3.82
N PRO A 31 9.31 0.07 2.81
CA PRO A 31 9.02 -0.55 1.51
C PRO A 31 8.59 -2.01 1.65
N GLU A 32 9.29 -2.77 2.48
CA GLU A 32 9.05 -4.19 2.70
C GLU A 32 7.72 -4.44 3.43
N ALA A 33 7.42 -3.67 4.49
CA ALA A 33 6.16 -3.81 5.22
C ALA A 33 4.95 -3.44 4.36
N ALA A 34 5.09 -2.40 3.53
CA ALA A 34 4.06 -1.99 2.58
C ALA A 34 3.83 -3.04 1.50
N ALA A 35 4.91 -3.59 0.94
CA ALA A 35 4.85 -4.69 -0.02
C ALA A 35 4.20 -5.94 0.61
N ARG A 36 4.55 -6.27 1.86
CA ARG A 36 3.92 -7.37 2.60
C ARG A 36 2.43 -7.15 2.81
N SER A 37 2.02 -5.93 3.12
CA SER A 37 0.60 -5.55 3.27
C SER A 37 -0.17 -5.71 1.96
N PHE A 38 0.44 -5.32 0.83
CA PHE A 38 -0.12 -5.56 -0.50
C PHE A 38 -0.29 -7.06 -0.79
N LEU A 39 0.75 -7.87 -0.54
CA LEU A 39 0.68 -9.32 -0.74
C LEU A 39 -0.39 -9.99 0.15
N ALA A 40 -0.60 -9.47 1.36
CA ALA A 40 -1.65 -9.93 2.25
C ALA A 40 -3.05 -9.58 1.71
N ALA A 41 -3.24 -8.36 1.21
CA ALA A 41 -4.47 -7.95 0.55
C ALA A 41 -4.79 -8.82 -0.68
N VAL A 42 -3.78 -9.11 -1.50
CA VAL A 42 -3.89 -10.04 -2.64
C VAL A 42 -4.33 -11.43 -2.20
N ALA A 43 -3.69 -11.98 -1.17
CA ALA A 43 -4.02 -13.32 -0.67
C ALA A 43 -5.41 -13.40 -0.03
N CYS A 44 -5.91 -12.30 0.53
CA CYS A 44 -7.28 -12.19 1.03
C CYS A 44 -8.32 -11.91 -0.05
N ASP A 45 -7.90 -11.74 -1.30
CA ASP A 45 -8.74 -11.27 -2.40
C ASP A 45 -9.50 -9.97 -2.08
N ASP A 46 -8.87 -9.04 -1.36
CA ASP A 46 -9.48 -7.77 -0.95
C ASP A 46 -9.06 -6.62 -1.91
N PRO A 47 -9.90 -6.27 -2.91
CA PRO A 47 -9.57 -5.22 -3.87
C PRO A 47 -9.43 -3.84 -3.24
N LYS A 48 -10.13 -3.57 -2.13
CA LYS A 48 -10.08 -2.27 -1.46
C LYS A 48 -8.77 -2.11 -0.71
N ALA A 49 -8.31 -3.17 -0.04
CA ALA A 49 -7.01 -3.20 0.61
C ALA A 49 -5.87 -3.15 -0.43
N GLU A 50 -5.97 -3.88 -1.55
CA GLU A 50 -5.02 -3.78 -2.66
C GLU A 50 -4.92 -2.34 -3.16
N TYR A 51 -6.05 -1.72 -3.50
CA TYR A 51 -6.12 -0.35 -4.00
C TYR A 51 -5.51 0.67 -3.03
N ARG A 52 -5.70 0.48 -1.71
CA ARG A 52 -5.08 1.33 -0.68
C ARG A 52 -3.55 1.24 -0.66
N CYS A 53 -2.99 0.12 -1.08
CA CYS A 53 -1.54 -0.08 -1.17
C CYS A 53 -0.94 0.54 -2.43
N LEU A 54 -1.74 0.81 -3.47
CA LEU A 54 -1.26 1.42 -4.72
C LEU A 54 -0.95 2.89 -4.53
N ALA A 55 0.08 3.36 -5.25
CA ALA A 55 0.51 4.74 -5.23
C ALA A 55 -0.50 5.68 -5.93
N GLU A 56 -0.67 6.90 -5.43
CA GLU A 56 -1.66 7.85 -5.95
C GLU A 56 -1.31 8.40 -7.35
N ASP A 57 -0.03 8.48 -7.68
CA ASP A 57 0.41 8.84 -9.03
C ASP A 57 0.02 7.77 -10.05
N LEU A 58 0.20 6.48 -9.73
CA LEU A 58 -0.30 5.37 -10.54
C LEU A 58 -1.81 5.47 -10.78
N LYS A 59 -2.58 5.73 -9.72
CA LYS A 59 -4.04 5.88 -9.80
C LYS A 59 -4.44 7.02 -10.73
N ARG A 60 -3.75 8.16 -10.67
CA ARG A 60 -4.01 9.31 -11.55
C ARG A 60 -3.66 9.03 -13.00
N GLU A 61 -2.49 8.45 -13.27
CA GLU A 61 -2.02 8.18 -14.64
C GLU A 61 -2.90 7.18 -15.38
N THR A 62 -3.37 6.16 -14.65
CA THR A 62 -4.22 5.11 -15.21
C THR A 62 -5.70 5.46 -15.18
N GLY A 63 -6.07 6.59 -14.57
CA GLY A 63 -7.47 6.91 -14.25
C GLY A 63 -8.13 5.88 -13.34
N ALA A 64 -7.35 5.07 -12.63
CA ALA A 64 -7.85 3.97 -11.82
C ALA A 64 -8.58 4.50 -10.58
N THR A 65 -9.90 4.57 -10.68
CA THR A 65 -10.79 4.56 -9.51
C THR A 65 -10.77 3.18 -8.86
N LEU A 66 -11.34 3.04 -7.66
CA LEU A 66 -11.50 1.72 -7.04
C LEU A 66 -12.29 0.77 -7.95
N ASP A 67 -13.35 1.25 -8.61
CA ASP A 67 -14.16 0.45 -9.53
C ASP A 67 -13.34 0.02 -10.76
N ALA A 68 -12.54 0.93 -11.32
CA ALA A 68 -11.65 0.61 -12.43
C ALA A 68 -10.58 -0.42 -12.01
N TRP A 69 -10.05 -0.32 -10.79
CA TRP A 69 -9.14 -1.34 -10.24
C TRP A 69 -9.84 -2.68 -10.07
N MET A 70 -11.06 -2.71 -9.55
CA MET A 70 -11.83 -3.96 -9.41
C MET A 70 -12.05 -4.68 -10.74
N LEU A 71 -12.25 -3.93 -11.83
CA LEU A 71 -12.39 -4.49 -13.18
C LEU A 71 -11.03 -4.92 -13.77
N GLY A 72 -9.99 -4.08 -13.62
CA GLY A 72 -8.67 -4.30 -14.21
C GLY A 72 -7.78 -5.29 -13.46
N ARG A 73 -8.06 -5.55 -12.17
CA ARG A 73 -7.21 -6.42 -11.34
C ARG A 73 -7.14 -7.85 -11.85
N VAL A 74 -8.16 -8.35 -12.55
CA VAL A 74 -8.13 -9.70 -13.12
C VAL A 74 -7.03 -9.81 -14.19
N GLU A 75 -6.92 -8.80 -15.06
CA GLU A 75 -5.88 -8.73 -16.09
C GLU A 75 -4.49 -8.59 -15.44
N ALA A 76 -4.33 -7.64 -14.52
CA ALA A 76 -3.07 -7.43 -13.79
C ALA A 76 -2.64 -8.70 -13.04
N ARG A 77 -3.59 -9.45 -12.48
CA ARG A 77 -3.33 -10.72 -11.80
C ARG A 77 -2.89 -11.82 -12.76
N ARG A 78 -3.42 -11.87 -13.98
CA ARG A 78 -2.96 -12.80 -15.02
C ARG A 78 -1.54 -12.50 -15.45
N GLU A 79 -1.18 -11.22 -15.59
CA GLU A 79 0.19 -10.80 -15.93
C GLU A 79 1.20 -11.17 -14.83
N ILE A 80 0.81 -11.04 -13.56
CA ILE A 80 1.63 -11.49 -12.42
C ILE A 80 1.70 -13.02 -12.37
N GLY A 81 0.67 -13.71 -12.85
CA GLY A 81 0.50 -15.16 -12.80
C GLY A 81 -0.31 -15.59 -11.59
N GLU A 82 -1.47 -16.21 -11.84
CA GLU A 82 -2.40 -16.71 -10.81
C GLU A 82 -1.73 -17.63 -9.78
N PHE A 83 -0.71 -18.39 -10.22
CA PHE A 83 0.08 -19.25 -9.34
C PHE A 83 0.85 -18.49 -8.25
N LEU A 84 1.40 -17.32 -8.58
CA LEU A 84 2.14 -16.50 -7.61
C LEU A 84 1.18 -15.84 -6.61
N LEU A 85 0.00 -15.45 -7.07
CA LEU A 85 -1.02 -14.80 -6.24
C LEU A 85 -1.64 -15.77 -5.23
N GLY A 86 -1.91 -17.02 -5.63
CA GLY A 86 -2.33 -18.08 -4.72
C GLY A 86 -1.28 -18.43 -3.65
N ARG A 87 -0.06 -17.91 -3.77
CA ARG A 87 1.05 -18.09 -2.83
C ARG A 87 1.60 -16.77 -2.29
N ALA A 88 0.90 -15.64 -2.48
CA ALA A 88 1.43 -14.32 -2.17
C ALA A 88 1.97 -14.19 -0.74
N LEU A 89 1.30 -14.80 0.25
CA LEU A 89 1.76 -14.82 1.65
C LEU A 89 2.99 -15.70 1.91
N ARG A 90 3.20 -16.72 1.07
CA ARG A 90 4.36 -17.62 1.17
C ARG A 90 5.60 -17.04 0.51
N LEU A 91 5.47 -15.90 -0.17
CA LEU A 91 6.64 -15.23 -0.74
C LEU A 91 7.49 -14.65 0.38
N GLU A 92 8.77 -14.96 0.35
CA GLU A 92 9.78 -14.45 1.27
C GLU A 92 10.43 -13.23 0.65
N HIS A 93 10.75 -12.23 1.48
CA HIS A 93 11.55 -11.10 1.04
C HIS A 93 12.97 -11.58 0.78
N LEU A 94 13.50 -11.26 -0.40
CA LEU A 94 14.84 -11.66 -0.82
C LEU A 94 15.81 -10.47 -0.82
N ALA A 95 15.35 -9.30 -1.26
CA ALA A 95 16.18 -8.11 -1.36
C ALA A 95 15.34 -6.83 -1.46
N SER A 96 15.92 -5.72 -0.99
CA SER A 96 15.43 -4.36 -1.25
C SER A 96 16.57 -3.54 -1.83
N THR A 97 16.39 -3.01 -3.03
CA THR A 97 17.41 -2.20 -3.72
C THR A 97 16.87 -0.81 -3.97
N PRO A 98 17.47 0.26 -3.39
CA PRO A 98 17.16 1.62 -3.75
C PRO A 98 17.50 1.91 -5.23
N GLY A 99 16.66 2.68 -5.89
CA GLY A 99 16.86 3.18 -7.25
C GLY A 99 16.31 4.60 -7.39
N GLU A 100 16.40 5.17 -8.59
CA GLU A 100 15.98 6.55 -8.86
C GLU A 100 14.47 6.74 -8.68
N GLU A 101 13.66 5.80 -9.15
CA GLU A 101 12.19 5.87 -9.05
C GLU A 101 11.65 5.51 -7.66
N GLY A 102 12.42 4.80 -6.83
CA GLY A 102 11.96 4.26 -5.55
C GLY A 102 12.78 3.07 -5.08
N VAL A 103 12.22 2.27 -4.16
CA VAL A 103 12.85 1.05 -3.65
C VAL A 103 12.23 -0.16 -4.30
N ARG A 104 13.03 -0.95 -5.01
CA ARG A 104 12.60 -2.21 -5.59
C ARG A 104 12.71 -3.32 -4.54
N THR A 105 11.59 -3.91 -4.17
CA THR A 105 11.55 -5.08 -3.27
C THR A 105 11.34 -6.35 -4.08
N VAL A 106 12.19 -7.36 -3.84
CA VAL A 106 12.18 -8.63 -4.55
C VAL A 106 11.68 -9.73 -3.63
N TRP A 107 10.72 -10.49 -4.12
CA TRP A 107 10.00 -11.53 -3.38
C TRP A 107 10.11 -12.86 -4.11
N GLY A 108 10.26 -13.94 -3.36
CA GLY A 108 10.53 -15.26 -3.93
C GLY A 108 10.03 -16.43 -3.12
N LEU A 109 10.20 -17.63 -3.67
CA LEU A 109 9.82 -18.89 -3.01
C LEU A 109 11.01 -19.85 -3.05
N GLY A 110 11.47 -20.30 -1.87
CA GLY A 110 12.66 -21.15 -1.76
C GLY A 110 13.91 -20.44 -2.32
N GLY A 111 14.07 -19.16 -2.00
CA GLY A 111 15.18 -18.32 -2.47
C GLY A 111 15.15 -17.91 -3.95
N ARG A 112 14.19 -18.40 -4.75
CA ARG A 112 14.08 -18.05 -6.17
C ARG A 112 13.20 -16.80 -6.36
N PRO A 113 13.69 -15.71 -6.98
CA PRO A 113 12.90 -14.53 -7.29
C PRO A 113 11.68 -14.86 -8.14
N ARG A 114 10.54 -14.25 -7.82
CA ARG A 114 9.26 -14.44 -8.50
C ARG A 114 8.53 -13.14 -8.80
N LEU A 115 8.66 -12.17 -7.90
CA LEU A 115 7.90 -10.93 -7.96
C LEU A 115 8.79 -9.75 -7.56
N GLY A 116 8.77 -8.70 -8.36
CA GLY A 116 9.31 -7.39 -8.04
C GLY A 116 8.18 -6.42 -7.73
N LEU A 117 8.33 -5.62 -6.69
CA LEU A 117 7.44 -4.52 -6.38
C LEU A 117 8.28 -3.24 -6.28
N LEU A 118 8.00 -2.28 -7.16
CA LEU A 118 8.56 -0.94 -7.06
C LEU A 118 7.75 -0.15 -6.04
N MET A 119 8.39 0.17 -4.92
CA MET A 119 7.79 0.91 -3.82
C MET A 119 8.24 2.36 -3.87
N VAL A 120 7.30 3.29 -3.77
CA VAL A 120 7.58 4.72 -3.77
C VAL A 120 7.11 5.37 -2.47
N PRO A 121 7.84 6.36 -1.95
CA PRO A 121 7.38 7.13 -0.81
C PRO A 121 6.28 8.10 -1.25
N GLN A 122 5.23 8.18 -0.46
CA GLN A 122 4.16 9.17 -0.58
C GLN A 122 4.13 10.00 0.69
N HIS A 123 4.44 11.28 0.53
CA HIS A 123 4.44 12.24 1.61
C HIS A 123 3.05 12.84 1.74
N TYR A 124 2.60 13.07 2.96
CA TYR A 124 1.29 13.63 3.21
C TYR A 124 1.30 14.53 4.43
N PHE A 125 0.26 15.35 4.54
CA PHE A 125 -0.20 15.86 5.81
C PHE A 125 -1.66 15.49 6.04
N ASP A 126 -2.02 15.30 7.30
CA ASP A 126 -3.39 15.14 7.77
C ASP A 126 -3.65 16.10 8.94
N LEU A 127 -4.87 16.64 8.96
CA LEU A 127 -5.42 17.49 10.01
C LEU A 127 -6.52 16.71 10.70
N TYR A 128 -6.54 16.77 12.03
CA TYR A 128 -7.59 16.18 12.84
C TYR A 128 -8.17 17.24 13.78
N ASP A 129 -9.45 17.10 14.09
CA ASP A 129 -10.11 17.76 15.20
C ASP A 129 -10.40 16.75 16.33
N ALA A 130 -11.25 17.14 17.28
CA ALA A 130 -11.63 16.26 18.38
C ALA A 130 -12.53 15.08 17.94
N GLU A 131 -13.19 15.17 16.80
CA GLU A 131 -14.12 14.17 16.27
C GLU A 131 -13.46 13.21 15.26
N GLY A 132 -12.36 13.63 14.62
CA GLY A 132 -11.60 12.76 13.73
C GLY A 132 -10.80 13.50 12.64
N PRO A 133 -10.53 12.84 11.50
CA PRO A 133 -9.83 13.45 10.37
C PRO A 133 -10.68 14.58 9.77
N LEU A 134 -10.12 15.77 9.71
CA LEU A 134 -10.74 16.97 9.16
C LEU A 134 -10.40 17.14 7.67
N ALA A 135 -9.12 16.96 7.33
CA ALA A 135 -8.60 17.19 5.99
C ALA A 135 -7.23 16.55 5.81
N GLY A 136 -6.81 16.33 4.56
CA GLY A 136 -5.49 15.80 4.27
C GLY A 136 -5.10 16.03 2.82
N ARG A 137 -3.80 15.96 2.53
CA ARG A 137 -3.28 16.02 1.16
C ARG A 137 -1.90 15.40 1.04
N LEU A 138 -1.63 14.87 -0.15
CA LEU A 138 -0.27 14.53 -0.58
C LEU A 138 0.61 15.76 -0.74
N LEU A 139 1.89 15.58 -0.44
CA LEU A 139 2.95 16.56 -0.56
C LEU A 139 3.91 16.14 -1.68
N ASP A 140 4.37 17.13 -2.45
CA ASP A 140 5.33 16.90 -3.54
C ASP A 140 6.78 16.80 -3.05
N ARG A 141 7.02 17.04 -1.76
CA ARG A 141 8.35 17.03 -1.13
C ARG A 141 8.31 16.34 0.24
N PRO A 142 9.43 15.74 0.69
CA PRO A 142 9.50 15.06 1.98
C PRO A 142 9.16 15.96 3.18
N PRO A 143 8.62 15.42 4.28
CA PRO A 143 8.29 16.20 5.49
C PRO A 143 9.43 17.09 5.99
N ALA A 144 10.68 16.62 5.95
CA ALA A 144 11.85 17.37 6.37
C ALA A 144 12.04 18.70 5.60
N ALA A 145 11.56 18.80 4.36
CA ALA A 145 11.63 20.03 3.56
C ALA A 145 10.63 21.11 4.03
N TRP A 146 9.63 20.73 4.83
CA TRP A 146 8.61 21.61 5.38
C TRP A 146 8.91 22.04 6.83
N LEU A 147 9.86 21.36 7.47
CA LEU A 147 10.26 21.60 8.85
C LEU A 147 11.54 22.45 8.90
N LYS A 148 11.50 23.54 9.65
CA LYS A 148 12.65 24.39 9.97
C LYS A 148 12.88 24.39 11.48
N ALA A 149 14.10 24.15 11.91
CA ALA A 149 14.49 24.34 13.30
C ALA A 149 15.18 25.71 13.42
N GLU A 150 14.53 26.65 14.10
CA GLU A 150 15.03 28.01 14.33
C GLU A 150 14.82 28.36 15.80
N ASP A 151 15.86 28.86 16.47
CA ASP A 151 15.79 29.33 17.86
C ASP A 151 15.18 28.31 18.84
N GLY A 152 15.51 27.03 18.69
CA GLY A 152 14.96 25.94 19.51
C GLY A 152 13.49 25.62 19.23
N THR A 153 12.89 26.23 18.21
CA THR A 153 11.51 26.00 17.79
C THR A 153 11.48 25.24 16.47
N LEU A 154 10.68 24.16 16.40
CA LEU A 154 10.38 23.50 15.15
C LEU A 154 9.19 24.21 14.48
N ARG A 155 9.44 24.85 13.34
CA ARG A 155 8.45 25.56 12.53
C ARG A 155 8.07 24.74 11.32
N LEU A 156 6.77 24.57 11.13
CA LEU A 156 6.21 24.01 9.90
C LEU A 156 5.79 25.15 8.97
N GLU A 157 6.43 25.26 7.82
CA GLU A 157 6.07 26.28 6.84
C GLU A 157 4.92 25.78 5.95
N ILE A 158 3.69 26.14 6.32
CA ILE A 158 2.51 25.79 5.53
C ILE A 158 2.28 26.89 4.48
N PRO A 159 2.10 26.56 3.18
CA PRO A 159 1.76 27.56 2.17
C PRO A 159 0.50 28.34 2.59
N GLY A 160 0.54 29.68 2.54
CA GLY A 160 -0.56 30.54 3.06
C GLY A 160 -1.94 30.31 2.43
N ALA A 161 -2.03 29.54 1.35
CA ALA A 161 -3.30 29.09 0.76
C ALA A 161 -4.01 27.98 1.55
N LEU A 162 -3.31 27.27 2.44
CA LEU A 162 -3.85 26.09 3.15
C LEU A 162 -4.98 26.46 4.12
N PRO A 163 -4.83 27.45 5.03
CA PRO A 163 -5.91 27.85 5.93
C PRO A 163 -7.16 28.35 5.19
N ARG A 164 -6.98 28.93 3.99
CA ARG A 164 -8.09 29.37 3.12
C ARG A 164 -8.81 28.21 2.44
N ARG A 165 -8.12 27.09 2.22
CA ARG A 165 -8.68 25.89 1.58
C ARG A 165 -9.36 24.95 2.57
N PHE A 166 -9.12 25.12 3.87
CA PHE A 166 -9.68 24.28 4.93
C PHE A 166 -10.37 25.15 5.97
N PRO A 167 -11.67 25.45 5.82
CA PRO A 167 -12.43 26.32 6.72
C PRO A 167 -12.39 25.90 8.20
N GLY A 168 -12.13 24.62 8.49
CA GLY A 168 -11.99 24.06 9.84
C GLY A 168 -10.58 24.14 10.42
N PHE A 169 -9.60 24.75 9.74
CA PHE A 169 -8.20 24.78 10.19
C PHE A 169 -8.02 25.33 11.61
N ALA A 170 -8.84 26.31 12.02
CA ALA A 170 -8.82 26.88 13.36
C ALA A 170 -9.27 25.91 14.47
N GLY A 171 -10.02 24.85 14.12
CA GLY A 171 -10.45 23.80 15.03
C GLY A 171 -9.54 22.56 15.04
N ALA A 172 -8.46 22.56 14.26
CA ALA A 172 -7.54 21.44 14.20
C ALA A 172 -6.79 21.29 15.54
N THR A 173 -6.87 20.10 16.14
CA THR A 173 -6.20 19.78 17.41
C THR A 173 -4.92 18.99 17.18
N ARG A 174 -4.80 18.31 16.03
CA ARG A 174 -3.62 17.53 15.68
C ARG A 174 -3.29 17.70 14.20
N PHE A 175 -2.00 17.86 13.95
CA PHE A 175 -1.38 17.92 12.64
C PHE A 175 -0.41 16.75 12.52
N GLU A 176 -0.53 15.94 11.48
CA GLU A 176 0.42 14.87 11.18
C GLU A 176 1.11 15.15 9.84
N LEU A 177 2.44 15.15 9.82
CA LEU A 177 3.21 14.95 8.59
C LEU A 177 3.75 13.54 8.59
N GLY A 178 3.56 12.83 7.49
CA GLY A 178 4.02 11.46 7.38
C GLY A 178 4.58 11.13 6.01
N THR A 179 5.12 9.92 5.94
CA THR A 179 5.50 9.27 4.69
C THR A 179 5.00 7.84 4.76
N GLU A 180 4.31 7.41 3.71
CA GLU A 180 3.89 6.03 3.51
C GLU A 180 4.56 5.45 2.26
N TRP A 181 4.93 4.17 2.30
CA TRP A 181 5.39 3.46 1.11
C TRP A 181 4.22 2.81 0.39
N LYS A 182 4.20 2.93 -0.95
CA LYS A 182 3.11 2.44 -1.79
C LYS A 182 3.63 1.74 -3.04
N VAL A 183 2.85 0.81 -3.57
CA VAL A 183 3.18 0.05 -4.77
C VAL A 183 2.93 0.91 -6.00
N ARG A 184 4.00 1.19 -6.75
CA ARG A 184 3.96 1.94 -8.01
C ARG A 184 3.92 1.03 -9.23
N ARG A 185 4.62 -0.09 -9.15
CA ARG A 185 4.71 -1.06 -10.25
C ARG A 185 4.85 -2.47 -9.69
N ILE A 186 4.26 -3.42 -10.40
CA ILE A 186 4.36 -4.85 -10.11
C ILE A 186 5.07 -5.50 -11.31
N GLU A 187 6.07 -6.33 -11.03
CA GLU A 187 6.93 -6.95 -12.03
C GLU A 187 6.92 -8.46 -11.83
N ALA A 188 6.40 -9.22 -12.80
CA ALA A 188 6.61 -10.66 -12.82
C ALA A 188 8.10 -10.93 -13.11
N LEU A 189 8.78 -11.64 -12.22
CA LEU A 189 10.17 -12.03 -12.43
C LEU A 189 10.16 -13.43 -13.02
N ASP A 190 10.27 -13.47 -14.35
CA ASP A 190 10.23 -14.70 -15.12
C ASP A 190 11.39 -15.59 -14.67
N SER A 191 11.08 -16.70 -13.99
CA SER A 191 12.06 -17.74 -13.75
C SER A 191 12.05 -18.69 -14.95
N ARG A 192 12.48 -18.21 -16.12
CA ARG A 192 12.90 -19.15 -17.17
C ARG A 192 14.19 -19.82 -16.67
N GLY A 193 14.01 -20.87 -15.89
CA GLY A 193 14.97 -21.94 -15.67
C GLY A 193 14.49 -23.15 -16.45
#